data_AF-A0A8X7XJS7-F1
#
_entry.id   AF-A0A8X7XJS7-F1
#
_cell.length_a   1.000
_cell.length_b   1.000
_cell.length_c   1.000
_cell.angle_alpha   90.00
_cell.angle_beta   90.00
_cell.angle_gamma   90.00
#
_symmetry.space_group_name_H-M   'P 1'
#
loop_
_entity.id
_entity.type
_entity.pdbx_description
1 polymer ?
#
loop_
_entity_poly.entity_id
_entity_poly.type
_entity_poly.pdbx_seq_one_letter_code
_entity_poly.pdbx_strand_id
1 'polypeptide(L)'
;MPRVPAHLSERALGMLQGGMRTADVARAINCHVRTVRRLRQRYRETGRTADHPRSGRPRVTTPAQDRYIRISHLRDRSRSTQQHLKNVYSSLTICMLVAGVGAYVHVFTRLLQGGLLSFLGSIGMMIWLAMTPHSLETEKKRLAILCGFAFFTGVGLGPAMDFVISVNPSIIVTAFLGTSVIFACFTLSALYAQRRSYLFLGGTLMSGLSILLLLSMFNMFYGSVMLFKAHMYLGLLVMCGFVLFDTQLIIEKAEMGDKDYIW
;
A
#
# COMPACT_ATOMS: atom_id res chain seq x y z
N MET A 1 -9.29 39.92 -22.45
CA MET A 1 -9.94 40.17 -23.75
C MET A 1 -10.21 38.83 -24.41
N PRO A 2 -11.44 38.58 -24.89
CA PRO A 2 -11.76 37.34 -25.59
C PRO A 2 -10.91 37.19 -26.86
N ARG A 3 -10.54 35.94 -27.18
CA ARG A 3 -9.66 35.59 -28.30
C ARG A 3 -10.46 35.66 -29.60
N VAL A 4 -9.98 36.41 -30.59
CA VAL A 4 -10.57 36.37 -31.94
C VAL A 4 -10.06 35.08 -32.62
N PRO A 5 -10.94 34.22 -33.13
CA PRO A 5 -10.51 33.01 -33.83
C PRO A 5 -9.71 33.34 -35.09
N ALA A 6 -8.80 32.45 -35.49
CA ALA A 6 -7.85 32.68 -36.58
C ALA A 6 -8.53 33.01 -37.91
N HIS A 7 -9.58 32.27 -38.27
CA HIS A 7 -10.34 32.49 -39.50
C HIS A 7 -11.02 33.87 -39.56
N LEU A 8 -11.50 34.39 -38.41
CA LEU A 8 -12.06 35.75 -38.35
C LEU A 8 -10.96 36.81 -38.45
N SER A 9 -9.76 36.53 -37.96
CA SER A 9 -8.62 37.45 -38.04
C SER A 9 -8.08 37.56 -39.46
N GLU A 10 -8.01 36.44 -40.18
CA GLU A 10 -7.63 36.41 -41.61
C GLU A 10 -8.69 37.09 -42.49
N ARG A 11 -9.97 36.81 -42.24
CA ARG A 11 -11.09 37.48 -42.93
C ARG A 11 -11.09 38.99 -42.68
N ALA A 12 -10.80 39.43 -41.45
CA ALA A 12 -10.65 40.85 -41.12
C ALA A 12 -9.53 41.53 -41.93
N LEU A 13 -8.38 40.85 -42.07
CA LEU A 13 -7.24 41.37 -42.81
C LEU A 13 -7.49 41.41 -44.31
N GLY A 14 -8.15 40.40 -44.88
CA GLY A 14 -8.59 40.40 -46.28
C GLY A 14 -9.53 41.58 -46.58
N MET A 15 -10.50 41.85 -45.69
CA MET A 15 -11.39 43.02 -45.82
C MET A 15 -10.63 44.36 -45.72
N LEU A 16 -9.63 44.45 -44.84
CA LEU A 16 -8.76 45.63 -44.71
C LEU A 16 -7.85 45.86 -45.92
N GLN A 17 -7.36 44.78 -46.55
CA GLN A 17 -6.57 44.85 -47.79
C GLN A 17 -7.45 45.24 -48.98
N GLY A 18 -8.72 44.81 -48.98
CA GLY A 18 -9.75 45.24 -49.93
C GLY A 18 -10.26 46.68 -49.74
N GLY A 19 -9.61 47.49 -48.89
CA GLY A 19 -9.90 48.93 -48.74
C GLY A 19 -11.03 49.28 -47.77
N MET A 20 -11.63 48.31 -47.06
CA MET A 20 -12.68 48.60 -46.07
C MET A 20 -12.13 49.37 -44.86
N ARG A 21 -12.92 50.30 -44.30
CA ARG A 21 -12.54 51.05 -43.10
C ARG A 21 -12.57 50.14 -41.86
N THR A 22 -11.67 50.38 -40.90
CA THR A 22 -11.55 49.55 -39.68
C THR A 22 -12.83 49.47 -38.85
N ALA A 23 -13.68 50.50 -38.90
CA ALA A 23 -14.97 50.51 -38.20
C ALA A 23 -16.00 49.59 -38.85
N ASP A 24 -15.99 49.48 -40.18
CA ASP A 24 -16.91 48.62 -40.94
C ASP A 24 -16.50 47.15 -40.79
N VAL A 25 -15.19 46.87 -40.82
CA VAL A 25 -14.62 45.53 -40.53
C VAL A 25 -14.94 45.09 -39.10
N ALA A 26 -14.88 46.00 -38.13
CA ALA A 26 -15.21 45.72 -36.74
C ALA A 26 -16.71 45.37 -36.56
N ARG A 27 -17.60 46.08 -37.26
CA ARG A 27 -19.05 45.76 -37.31
C ARG A 27 -19.31 44.41 -37.97
N ALA A 28 -18.64 44.12 -39.10
CA ALA A 28 -18.82 42.86 -39.84
C ALA A 28 -18.39 41.60 -39.06
N ILE A 29 -17.41 41.74 -38.16
CA ILE A 29 -16.84 40.64 -37.38
C ILE A 29 -17.34 40.67 -35.92
N ASN A 30 -18.29 41.56 -35.62
CA ASN A 30 -18.86 41.76 -34.29
C ASN A 30 -17.78 41.88 -33.18
N CYS A 31 -16.79 42.73 -33.42
CA CYS A 31 -15.71 42.96 -32.49
C CYS A 31 -15.44 44.45 -32.29
N HIS A 32 -14.76 44.79 -31.19
CA HIS A 32 -14.45 46.18 -30.90
C HIS A 32 -13.43 46.74 -31.91
N VAL A 33 -13.61 47.99 -32.37
CA VAL A 33 -12.72 48.66 -33.35
C VAL A 33 -11.24 48.62 -32.94
N ARG A 34 -10.96 48.72 -31.62
CA ARG A 34 -9.61 48.57 -31.06
C ARG A 34 -8.96 47.23 -31.37
N THR A 35 -9.73 46.14 -31.43
CA THR A 35 -9.25 44.79 -31.73
C THR A 35 -8.77 44.70 -33.19
N VAL A 36 -9.56 45.22 -34.14
CA VAL A 36 -9.18 45.29 -35.57
C VAL A 36 -7.97 46.19 -35.78
N ARG A 37 -7.89 47.35 -35.09
CA ARG A 37 -6.73 48.25 -35.17
C ARG A 37 -5.45 47.58 -34.66
N ARG A 38 -5.53 46.87 -33.53
CA ARG A 38 -4.40 46.11 -32.96
C ARG A 38 -3.99 44.94 -33.86
N LEU A 39 -4.96 44.23 -34.46
CA LEU A 39 -4.69 43.16 -35.42
C LEU A 39 -3.96 43.69 -36.65
N ARG A 40 -4.44 44.79 -37.25
CA ARG A 40 -3.79 45.44 -38.40
C ARG A 40 -2.38 45.91 -38.09
N GLN A 41 -2.19 46.51 -36.92
CA GLN A 41 -0.87 46.97 -36.47
C GLN A 41 0.09 45.78 -36.30
N ARG A 42 -0.34 44.73 -35.60
CA ARG A 42 0.45 43.50 -35.42
C ARG A 42 0.81 42.84 -36.75
N TYR A 43 -0.13 42.78 -37.69
CA TYR A 43 0.11 42.20 -39.01
C TYR A 43 1.11 43.02 -39.83
N ARG A 44 1.07 44.36 -39.75
CA ARG A 44 2.07 45.23 -40.39
C ARG A 44 3.47 45.04 -39.81
N GLU A 45 3.57 44.79 -38.51
CA GLU A 45 4.85 44.61 -37.81
C GLU A 45 5.45 43.21 -38.01
N THR A 46 4.62 42.16 -38.09
CA THR A 46 5.08 40.75 -38.04
C THR A 46 4.73 39.91 -39.27
N GLY A 47 3.84 40.39 -40.14
CA GLY A 47 3.30 39.63 -41.27
C GLY A 47 2.42 38.43 -40.88
N ARG A 48 2.12 38.24 -39.58
CA ARG A 48 1.38 37.07 -39.07
C ARG A 48 0.11 37.49 -38.34
N THR A 49 -0.93 36.67 -38.47
CA THR A 49 -2.24 36.84 -37.80
C THR A 49 -2.29 36.10 -36.46
N ALA A 50 -1.38 35.15 -36.26
CA ALA A 50 -1.29 34.34 -35.07
C ALA A 50 -0.90 35.16 -33.83
N ASP A 51 -1.40 34.76 -32.68
CA ASP A 51 -0.95 35.28 -31.40
C ASP A 51 0.51 34.87 -31.13
N HIS A 52 1.29 35.76 -30.52
CA HIS A 52 2.61 35.39 -30.03
C HIS A 52 2.50 34.38 -28.87
N PRO A 53 3.42 33.40 -28.79
CA PRO A 53 3.58 32.59 -27.59
C PRO A 53 3.77 33.53 -26.40
N ARG A 54 2.92 33.41 -25.38
CA ARG A 54 3.10 34.17 -24.15
C ARG A 54 4.30 33.59 -23.42
N SER A 55 5.17 34.45 -22.90
CA SER A 55 6.11 34.04 -21.87
C SER A 55 5.28 33.48 -20.70
N GLY A 56 5.42 32.18 -20.44
CA GLY A 56 4.73 31.54 -19.32
C GLY A 56 5.17 32.14 -17.98
N ARG A 57 4.59 31.64 -16.89
CA ARG A 57 5.04 32.01 -15.54
C ARG A 57 6.53 31.66 -15.40
N PRO A 58 7.39 32.59 -14.95
CA PRO A 58 8.80 32.29 -14.73
C PRO A 58 8.94 31.17 -13.69
N ARG A 59 9.91 30.27 -13.92
CA ARG A 59 10.20 29.20 -12.97
C ARG A 59 10.76 29.80 -11.69
N VAL A 60 10.18 29.42 -10.56
CA VAL A 60 10.65 29.84 -9.22
C VAL A 60 11.92 29.08 -8.83
N THR A 61 12.08 27.85 -9.34
CA THR A 61 13.21 26.98 -9.05
C THR A 61 14.18 26.88 -10.22
N THR A 62 15.47 26.83 -9.88
CA THR A 62 16.54 26.50 -10.83
C THR A 62 16.64 24.98 -11.04
N PRO A 63 17.20 24.50 -12.16
CA PRO A 63 17.38 23.05 -12.40
C PRO A 63 18.17 22.33 -11.30
N ALA A 64 19.11 23.02 -10.64
CA ALA A 64 19.86 22.47 -9.51
C ALA A 64 18.98 22.31 -8.26
N GLN A 65 18.12 23.28 -7.96
CA GLN A 65 17.14 23.19 -6.88
C GLN A 65 16.11 22.09 -7.14
N ASP A 66 15.62 21.96 -8.38
CA ASP A 66 14.69 20.87 -8.76
C ASP A 66 15.30 19.49 -8.51
N ARG A 67 16.59 19.32 -8.87
CA ARG A 67 17.33 18.08 -8.61
C ARG A 67 17.47 17.82 -7.11
N TYR A 68 17.82 18.84 -6.34
CA TYR A 68 17.94 18.74 -4.88
C TYR A 68 16.61 18.32 -4.23
N ILE A 69 15.51 19.01 -4.56
CA ILE A 69 14.16 18.73 -4.06
C ILE A 69 13.75 17.29 -4.38
N ARG A 70 14.03 16.83 -5.61
CA ARG A 70 13.72 15.46 -6.02
C ARG A 70 14.50 14.44 -5.18
N ILE A 71 15.80 14.62 -5.01
CA ILE A 71 16.67 13.68 -4.28
C ILE A 71 16.31 13.68 -2.79
N SER A 72 16.09 14.83 -2.18
CA SER A 72 15.70 14.93 -0.77
C SER A 72 14.35 14.25 -0.53
N HIS A 73 13.37 14.50 -1.39
CA HIS A 73 12.05 13.89 -1.29
C HIS A 73 12.09 12.35 -1.44
N LEU A 74 12.91 11.82 -2.34
CA LEU A 74 13.11 10.38 -2.48
C LEU A 74 13.77 9.76 -1.23
N ARG A 75 14.76 10.45 -0.66
CA ARG A 75 15.43 10.01 0.57
C ARG A 75 14.48 10.02 1.77
N ASP A 76 13.67 11.07 1.91
CA ASP A 76 12.73 11.20 3.02
C ASP A 76 11.61 10.16 2.94
N ARG A 77 11.12 9.86 1.72
CA ARG A 77 10.21 8.74 1.49
C ARG A 77 10.81 7.41 1.94
N SER A 78 12.04 7.12 1.50
CA SER A 78 12.73 5.88 1.89
C SER A 78 12.92 5.76 3.42
N ARG A 79 13.27 6.85 4.10
CA ARG A 79 13.37 6.88 5.58
C ARG A 79 12.04 6.64 6.26
N SER A 80 10.96 7.26 5.77
CA SER A 80 9.61 7.06 6.30
C SER A 80 9.17 5.59 6.17
N THR A 81 9.39 4.99 4.99
CA THR A 81 9.08 3.57 4.74
C THR A 81 9.91 2.65 5.64
N GLN A 82 11.22 2.91 5.79
CA GLN A 82 12.07 2.14 6.70
C GLN A 82 11.60 2.23 8.16
N GLN A 83 11.18 3.41 8.61
CA GLN A 83 10.65 3.57 9.97
C GLN A 83 9.33 2.82 10.16
N HIS A 84 8.43 2.88 9.18
CA HIS A 84 7.18 2.13 9.23
C HIS A 84 7.44 0.62 9.28
N LEU A 85 8.31 0.07 8.43
CA LEU A 85 8.69 -1.34 8.47
C LEU A 85 9.28 -1.75 9.82
N LYS A 86 10.14 -0.92 10.41
CA LYS A 86 10.68 -1.18 11.75
C LYS A 86 9.58 -1.28 12.81
N ASN A 87 8.57 -0.41 12.74
CA ASN A 87 7.45 -0.42 13.68
C ASN A 87 6.55 -1.66 13.48
N VAL A 88 6.29 -2.07 12.23
CA VAL A 88 5.53 -3.28 11.92
C VAL A 88 6.27 -4.54 12.40
N TYR A 89 7.57 -4.66 12.12
CA TYR A 89 8.32 -5.84 12.55
C TYR A 89 8.61 -5.85 14.05
N SER A 90 8.71 -4.70 14.71
CA SER A 90 8.82 -4.65 16.17
C SER A 90 7.52 -5.09 16.84
N SER A 91 6.35 -4.65 16.34
CA SER A 91 5.06 -5.12 16.84
C SER A 91 4.87 -6.62 16.61
N LEU A 92 5.25 -7.13 15.44
CA LEU A 92 5.25 -8.57 15.13
C LEU A 92 6.11 -9.36 16.11
N THR A 93 7.33 -8.88 16.40
CA THR A 93 8.27 -9.55 17.33
C THR A 93 7.70 -9.59 18.75
N ILE A 94 7.12 -8.48 19.23
CA ILE A 94 6.45 -8.43 20.54
C ILE A 94 5.28 -9.42 20.57
N CYS A 95 4.44 -9.45 19.53
CA CYS A 95 3.33 -10.38 19.45
C CYS A 95 3.80 -11.83 19.47
N MET A 96 4.89 -12.16 18.77
CA MET A 96 5.46 -13.50 18.76
C MET A 96 5.95 -13.94 20.15
N LEU A 97 6.61 -13.04 20.88
CA LEU A 97 7.04 -13.31 22.26
C LEU A 97 5.84 -13.50 23.19
N VAL A 98 4.84 -12.62 23.10
CA VAL A 98 3.62 -12.68 23.91
C VAL A 98 2.81 -13.96 23.61
N ALA A 99 2.71 -14.36 22.34
CA ALA A 99 2.10 -15.63 21.94
C ALA A 99 2.87 -16.84 22.51
N GLY A 100 4.22 -16.78 22.53
CA GLY A 100 5.06 -17.78 23.18
C GLY A 100 4.79 -17.89 24.68
N VAL A 101 4.64 -16.75 25.37
CA VAL A 101 4.23 -16.72 26.79
C VAL A 101 2.83 -17.31 26.96
N GLY A 102 1.88 -17.00 26.09
CA GLY A 102 0.53 -17.58 26.11
C GLY A 102 0.54 -19.11 25.98
N ALA A 103 1.31 -19.64 25.03
CA ALA A 103 1.48 -21.08 24.84
C ALA A 103 2.13 -21.74 26.08
N TYR A 104 3.17 -21.11 26.64
CA TYR A 104 3.82 -21.57 27.87
C TYR A 104 2.86 -21.60 29.06
N VAL A 105 2.08 -20.54 29.27
CA VAL A 105 1.08 -20.48 30.35
C VAL A 105 0.09 -21.62 30.24
N HIS A 106 -0.40 -21.94 29.03
CA HIS A 106 -1.29 -23.09 28.82
C HIS A 106 -0.64 -24.41 29.25
N VAL A 107 0.58 -24.69 28.78
CA VAL A 107 1.30 -25.94 29.07
C VAL A 107 1.47 -26.16 30.58
N PHE A 108 1.80 -25.10 31.33
CA PHE A 108 2.03 -25.21 32.77
C PHE A 108 0.76 -25.30 33.61
N THR A 109 -0.21 -24.43 33.30
CA THR A 109 -1.36 -24.26 34.18
C THR A 109 -2.51 -25.19 33.80
N ARG A 110 -2.53 -25.70 32.56
CA ARG A 110 -3.71 -26.33 31.93
C ARG A 110 -5.00 -25.53 32.16
N LEU A 111 -4.89 -24.24 32.51
CA LEU A 111 -5.97 -23.40 33.07
C LEU A 111 -7.15 -23.27 32.12
N LEU A 112 -6.86 -23.37 30.83
CA LEU A 112 -7.82 -23.35 29.76
C LEU A 112 -7.61 -24.59 28.92
N GLN A 113 -8.28 -25.69 29.28
CA GLN A 113 -8.57 -26.82 28.38
C GLN A 113 -9.45 -26.38 27.16
N GLY A 114 -9.42 -25.08 26.86
CA GLY A 114 -10.43 -24.28 26.22
C GLY A 114 -9.88 -23.66 24.95
N GLY A 115 -9.97 -24.44 23.88
CA GLY A 115 -9.96 -23.88 22.54
C GLY A 115 -11.04 -22.81 22.38
N LEU A 116 -12.20 -22.97 23.03
CA LEU A 116 -13.31 -22.02 22.88
C LEU A 116 -13.07 -20.67 23.58
N LEU A 117 -12.53 -20.65 24.80
CA LEU A 117 -12.35 -19.39 25.55
C LEU A 117 -11.18 -18.57 24.99
N SER A 118 -10.09 -19.24 24.60
CA SER A 118 -8.99 -18.59 23.87
C SER A 118 -9.46 -18.08 22.50
N PHE A 119 -10.28 -18.85 21.78
CA PHE A 119 -10.90 -18.42 20.52
C PHE A 119 -11.81 -17.20 20.71
N LEU A 120 -12.75 -17.22 21.65
CA LEU A 120 -13.65 -16.10 21.95
C LEU A 120 -12.86 -14.88 22.45
N GLY A 121 -11.84 -15.09 23.27
CA GLY A 121 -10.93 -14.02 23.73
C GLY A 121 -10.18 -13.37 22.58
N SER A 122 -9.67 -14.17 21.64
CA SER A 122 -8.98 -13.65 20.44
C SER A 122 -9.92 -12.84 19.54
N ILE A 123 -11.14 -13.33 19.28
CA ILE A 123 -12.17 -12.61 18.53
C ILE A 123 -12.56 -11.32 19.25
N GLY A 124 -12.79 -11.37 20.56
CA GLY A 124 -13.14 -10.19 21.37
C GLY A 124 -12.08 -9.11 21.29
N MET A 125 -10.80 -9.47 21.37
CA MET A 125 -9.69 -8.53 21.21
C MET A 125 -9.61 -7.94 19.80
N MET A 126 -9.85 -8.74 18.75
CA MET A 126 -9.86 -8.24 17.37
C MET A 126 -11.02 -7.29 17.10
N ILE A 127 -12.22 -7.60 17.60
CA ILE A 127 -13.38 -6.70 17.50
C ILE A 127 -13.08 -5.39 18.26
N TRP A 128 -12.50 -5.48 19.46
CA TRP A 128 -12.13 -4.30 20.23
C TRP A 128 -11.06 -3.44 19.51
N LEU A 129 -10.09 -4.08 18.86
CA LEU A 129 -9.10 -3.39 18.04
C LEU A 129 -9.74 -2.67 16.85
N ALA A 130 -10.71 -3.31 16.18
CA ALA A 130 -11.45 -2.73 15.06
C ALA A 130 -12.34 -1.54 15.47
N MET A 131 -12.89 -1.57 16.69
CA MET A 131 -13.69 -0.46 17.24
C MET A 131 -12.84 0.72 17.74
N THR A 132 -11.53 0.55 17.92
CA THR A 132 -10.66 1.60 18.45
C THR A 132 -10.09 2.45 17.31
N PRO A 133 -10.48 3.73 17.18
CA PRO A 133 -10.01 4.58 16.08
C PRO A 133 -8.51 4.85 16.17
N HIS A 134 -7.89 5.03 15.01
CA HIS A 134 -6.48 5.35 14.88
C HIS A 134 -6.20 6.81 15.31
N SER A 135 -5.42 6.97 16.38
CA SER A 135 -4.89 8.25 16.86
C SER A 135 -3.55 8.00 17.54
N LEU A 136 -2.67 9.01 17.58
CA LEU A 136 -1.38 8.94 18.25
C LEU A 136 -1.51 8.63 19.76
N GLU A 137 -2.62 9.05 20.37
CA GLU A 137 -2.90 8.76 21.79
C GLU A 137 -3.41 7.33 22.02
N THR A 138 -4.04 6.72 21.01
CA THR A 138 -4.60 5.37 21.10
C THR A 138 -3.61 4.29 20.65
N GLU A 139 -2.49 4.66 20.04
CA GLU A 139 -1.45 3.74 19.54
C GLU A 139 -1.00 2.71 20.58
N LYS A 140 -0.66 3.16 21.79
CA LYS A 140 -0.25 2.26 22.90
C LYS A 140 -1.39 1.32 23.32
N LYS A 141 -2.63 1.81 23.32
CA LYS A 141 -3.81 1.00 23.65
C LYS A 141 -4.04 -0.07 22.59
N ARG A 142 -3.97 0.29 21.30
CA ARG A 142 -4.09 -0.63 20.17
C ARG A 142 -3.00 -1.70 20.19
N LEU A 143 -1.76 -1.32 20.50
CA LEU A 143 -0.66 -2.27 20.65
C LEU A 143 -0.91 -3.22 21.82
N ALA A 144 -1.41 -2.73 22.96
CA ALA A 144 -1.77 -3.57 24.10
C ALA A 144 -2.91 -4.55 23.76
N ILE A 145 -3.94 -4.11 23.04
CA ILE A 145 -5.02 -4.98 22.55
C ILE A 145 -4.47 -6.04 21.59
N LEU A 146 -3.57 -5.65 20.67
CA LEU A 146 -2.89 -6.58 19.76
C LEU A 146 -2.06 -7.63 20.52
N CYS A 147 -1.35 -7.22 21.58
CA CYS A 147 -0.65 -8.15 22.47
C CYS A 147 -1.63 -9.09 23.20
N GLY A 148 -2.78 -8.59 23.64
CA GLY A 148 -3.85 -9.41 24.20
C GLY A 148 -4.35 -10.46 23.22
N PHE A 149 -4.59 -10.07 21.97
CA PHE A 149 -4.93 -11.00 20.88
C PHE A 149 -3.84 -12.06 20.68
N ALA A 150 -2.57 -11.65 20.62
CA ALA A 150 -1.44 -12.56 20.45
C ALA A 150 -1.33 -13.55 21.63
N PHE A 151 -1.56 -13.09 22.87
CA PHE A 151 -1.57 -13.94 24.05
C PHE A 151 -2.66 -15.01 23.98
N PHE A 152 -3.90 -14.64 23.69
CA PHE A 152 -5.01 -15.60 23.56
C PHE A 152 -4.80 -16.57 22.40
N THR A 153 -4.26 -16.11 21.28
CA THR A 153 -3.88 -16.97 20.14
C THR A 153 -2.79 -17.97 20.56
N GLY A 154 -1.79 -17.52 21.33
CA GLY A 154 -0.76 -18.37 21.91
C GLY A 154 -1.31 -19.43 22.85
N VAL A 155 -2.23 -19.06 23.75
CA VAL A 155 -2.95 -20.02 24.62
C VAL A 155 -3.73 -21.04 23.77
N GLY A 156 -4.35 -20.60 22.68
CA GLY A 156 -5.09 -21.48 21.74
C GLY A 156 -4.22 -22.52 21.03
N LEU A 157 -2.91 -22.27 20.89
CA LEU A 157 -1.94 -23.26 20.38
C LEU A 157 -1.62 -24.37 21.42
N GLY A 158 -2.08 -24.23 22.66
CA GLY A 158 -1.81 -25.12 23.78
C GLY A 158 -2.01 -26.61 23.49
N PRO A 159 -3.18 -27.07 23.03
CA PRO A 159 -3.41 -28.49 22.72
C PRO A 159 -2.46 -29.04 21.64
N ALA A 160 -2.09 -28.21 20.66
CA ALA A 160 -1.10 -28.59 19.65
C ALA A 160 0.30 -28.71 20.26
N MET A 161 0.66 -27.81 21.19
CA MET A 161 1.92 -27.90 21.94
C MET A 161 1.97 -29.15 22.82
N ASP A 162 0.89 -29.48 23.53
CA ASP A 162 0.82 -30.70 24.36
C ASP A 162 1.04 -31.96 23.51
N PHE A 163 0.43 -32.02 22.32
CA PHE A 163 0.66 -33.10 21.35
C PHE A 163 2.13 -33.16 20.92
N VAL A 164 2.73 -32.04 20.50
CA VAL A 164 4.13 -32.01 20.06
C VAL A 164 5.10 -32.39 21.18
N ILE A 165 4.86 -31.92 22.41
CA ILE A 165 5.68 -32.27 23.59
C ILE A 165 5.63 -33.79 23.84
N SER A 166 4.47 -34.42 23.69
CA SER A 166 4.32 -35.87 23.85
C SER A 166 5.04 -36.69 22.78
N VAL A 167 5.20 -36.13 21.57
CA VAL A 167 5.85 -36.82 20.44
C VAL A 167 7.36 -36.61 20.49
N ASN A 168 7.80 -35.35 20.39
CA ASN A 168 9.20 -34.97 20.53
C ASN A 168 9.32 -33.44 20.76
N PRO A 169 9.79 -32.99 21.94
CA PRO A 169 9.90 -31.57 22.25
C PRO A 169 10.93 -30.82 21.40
N SER A 170 11.91 -31.49 20.78
CA SER A 170 12.88 -30.84 19.90
C SER A 170 12.22 -30.21 18.67
N ILE A 171 11.04 -30.72 18.26
CA ILE A 171 10.28 -30.22 17.12
C ILE A 171 9.93 -28.74 17.32
N ILE A 172 9.63 -28.30 18.55
CA ILE A 172 9.23 -26.92 18.86
C ILE A 172 10.34 -25.95 18.47
N VAL A 173 11.57 -26.21 18.94
CA VAL A 173 12.72 -25.34 18.65
C VAL A 173 13.05 -25.38 17.17
N THR A 174 13.04 -26.55 16.53
CA THR A 174 13.33 -26.66 15.10
C THR A 174 12.28 -25.97 14.23
N ALA A 175 11.00 -26.07 14.58
CA ALA A 175 9.91 -25.42 13.86
C ALA A 175 10.00 -23.91 14.00
N PHE A 176 10.25 -23.41 15.22
CA PHE A 176 10.42 -21.98 15.48
C PHE A 176 11.62 -21.37 14.73
N LEU A 177 12.78 -22.03 14.79
CA LEU A 177 13.97 -21.56 14.08
C LEU A 177 13.78 -21.67 12.56
N GLY A 178 13.18 -22.77 12.09
CA GLY A 178 12.87 -22.97 10.67
C GLY A 178 11.95 -21.88 10.12
N THR A 179 10.84 -21.59 10.80
CA THR A 179 9.92 -20.52 10.39
C THR A 179 10.58 -19.14 10.48
N SER A 180 11.42 -18.89 11.47
CA SER A 180 12.18 -17.63 11.60
C SER A 180 13.13 -17.43 10.43
N VAL A 181 13.89 -18.46 10.03
CA VAL A 181 14.81 -18.40 8.88
C VAL A 181 14.03 -18.21 7.58
N ILE A 182 12.96 -18.99 7.36
CA ILE A 182 12.10 -18.86 6.18
C ILE A 182 11.54 -17.44 6.11
N PHE A 183 10.93 -16.96 7.19
CA PHE A 183 10.37 -15.61 7.27
C PHE A 183 11.43 -14.54 6.95
N ALA A 184 12.62 -14.63 7.54
CA ALA A 184 13.70 -13.69 7.29
C ALA A 184 14.18 -13.72 5.82
N CYS A 185 14.38 -14.91 5.25
CA CYS A 185 14.82 -15.07 3.86
C CYS A 185 13.78 -14.51 2.87
N PHE A 186 12.51 -14.86 3.01
CA PHE A 186 11.45 -14.37 2.12
C PHE A 186 11.19 -12.88 2.33
N THR A 187 11.21 -12.39 3.57
CA THR A 187 11.14 -10.94 3.86
C THR A 187 12.28 -10.19 3.17
N LEU A 188 13.52 -10.68 3.28
CA LEU A 188 14.68 -10.06 2.63
C LEU A 188 14.55 -10.08 1.10
N SER A 189 14.09 -11.20 0.53
CA SER A 189 13.78 -11.31 -0.89
C SER A 189 12.74 -10.27 -1.33
N ALA A 190 11.69 -10.07 -0.53
CA ALA A 190 10.69 -9.04 -0.78
C ALA A 190 11.29 -7.63 -0.71
N LEU A 191 12.20 -7.35 0.23
CA LEU A 191 12.85 -6.02 0.34
C LEU A 191 13.75 -5.69 -0.85
N TYR A 192 14.40 -6.68 -1.46
CA TYR A 192 15.26 -6.50 -2.63
C TYR A 192 14.53 -6.54 -3.96
N ALA A 193 13.34 -7.14 -4.01
CA ALA A 193 12.57 -7.25 -5.23
C ALA A 193 12.08 -5.89 -5.75
N GLN A 194 11.85 -5.82 -7.06
CA GLN A 194 11.28 -4.64 -7.68
C GLN A 194 9.90 -4.34 -7.11
N ARG A 195 9.63 -3.05 -6.90
CA ARG A 195 8.41 -2.55 -6.28
C ARG A 195 7.16 -3.08 -6.97
N ARG A 196 6.16 -3.51 -6.18
CA ARG A 196 4.85 -4.03 -6.62
C ARG A 196 4.88 -5.35 -7.41
N SER A 197 6.05 -5.97 -7.62
CA SER A 197 6.15 -7.24 -8.35
C SER A 197 5.33 -8.35 -7.70
N TYR A 198 5.43 -8.52 -6.38
CA TYR A 198 4.68 -9.56 -5.67
C TYR A 198 3.23 -9.18 -5.35
N LEU A 199 2.81 -7.91 -5.49
CA LEU A 199 1.40 -7.53 -5.26
C LEU A 199 0.45 -8.20 -6.27
N PHE A 200 0.93 -8.51 -7.47
CA PHE A 200 0.15 -9.26 -8.47
C PHE A 200 -0.15 -10.70 -8.03
N LEU A 201 0.65 -11.26 -7.11
CA LEU A 201 0.51 -12.63 -6.62
C LEU A 201 -0.65 -12.78 -5.63
N GLY A 202 -1.20 -11.66 -5.12
CA GLY A 202 -2.27 -11.68 -4.10
C GLY A 202 -3.48 -12.50 -4.51
N GLY A 203 -3.93 -12.40 -5.77
CA GLY A 203 -5.06 -13.20 -6.27
C GLY A 203 -4.79 -14.70 -6.23
N THR A 204 -3.61 -15.13 -6.74
CA THR A 204 -3.22 -16.54 -6.74
C THR A 204 -3.03 -17.11 -5.33
N LEU A 205 -2.46 -16.32 -4.40
CA LEU A 205 -2.25 -16.75 -3.02
C LEU A 205 -3.58 -16.89 -2.27
N MET A 206 -4.51 -15.94 -2.45
CA MET A 206 -5.85 -16.03 -1.87
C MET A 206 -6.61 -17.26 -2.39
N SER A 207 -6.53 -17.55 -3.69
CA SER A 207 -7.10 -18.80 -4.24
C SER A 207 -6.44 -20.05 -3.66
N GLY A 208 -5.12 -20.05 -3.49
CA GLY A 208 -4.39 -21.14 -2.83
C GLY A 208 -4.84 -21.37 -1.39
N LEU A 209 -5.07 -20.30 -0.63
CA LEU A 209 -5.62 -20.38 0.73
C LEU A 209 -7.03 -20.96 0.75
N SER A 210 -7.91 -20.55 -0.19
CA SER A 210 -9.25 -21.11 -0.34
C SER A 210 -9.22 -22.60 -0.67
N ILE A 211 -8.31 -23.03 -1.55
CA ILE A 211 -8.11 -24.45 -1.89
C ILE A 211 -7.64 -25.22 -0.66
N LEU A 212 -6.68 -24.69 0.11
CA LEU A 212 -6.22 -25.32 1.36
C LEU A 212 -7.35 -25.47 2.39
N LEU A 213 -8.23 -24.47 2.51
CA LEU A 213 -9.41 -24.53 3.36
C LEU A 213 -10.36 -25.66 2.93
N LEU A 214 -10.65 -25.77 1.62
CA LEU A 214 -11.49 -26.84 1.08
C LEU A 214 -10.85 -28.22 1.28
N LEU A 215 -9.54 -28.36 1.06
CA LEU A 215 -8.82 -29.60 1.34
C LEU A 215 -8.89 -29.98 2.83
N SER A 216 -8.79 -29.00 3.74
CA SER A 216 -8.92 -29.24 5.18
C SER A 216 -10.31 -29.77 5.55
N MET A 217 -11.37 -29.14 5.02
CA MET A 217 -12.74 -29.62 5.20
C MET A 217 -12.95 -31.03 4.63
N PHE A 218 -12.43 -31.30 3.44
CA PHE A 218 -12.53 -32.62 2.82
C PHE A 218 -11.77 -33.68 3.62
N ASN A 219 -10.56 -33.36 4.08
CA ASN A 219 -9.74 -34.28 4.87
C ASN A 219 -10.37 -34.59 6.24
N MET A 220 -11.20 -33.72 6.80
CA MET A 220 -11.94 -33.99 8.04
C MET A 220 -12.91 -35.17 7.90
N PHE A 221 -13.53 -35.35 6.72
CA PHE A 221 -14.43 -36.48 6.46
C PHE A 221 -13.70 -37.75 6.05
N TYR A 222 -12.59 -37.63 5.30
CA TYR A 222 -11.90 -38.78 4.70
C TYR A 222 -10.73 -39.31 5.55
N GLY A 223 -10.10 -38.46 6.38
CA GLY A 223 -9.04 -38.87 7.31
C GLY A 223 -7.75 -39.38 6.66
N SER A 224 -7.43 -38.96 5.43
CA SER A 224 -6.26 -39.48 4.71
C SER A 224 -4.94 -38.84 5.18
N VAL A 225 -3.97 -39.68 5.54
CA VAL A 225 -2.59 -39.26 5.87
C VAL A 225 -1.88 -38.56 4.70
N MET A 226 -2.16 -38.96 3.45
CA MET A 226 -1.54 -38.33 2.27
C MET A 226 -2.00 -36.88 2.10
N LEU A 227 -3.31 -36.64 2.13
CA LEU A 227 -3.90 -35.30 2.13
C LEU A 227 -3.39 -34.43 3.30
N PHE A 228 -3.24 -34.99 4.49
CA PHE A 228 -2.66 -34.26 5.62
C PHE A 228 -1.22 -33.80 5.34
N LYS A 229 -0.36 -34.69 4.82
CA LYS A 229 1.01 -34.35 4.41
C LYS A 229 1.02 -33.28 3.32
N ALA A 230 0.18 -33.44 2.29
CA ALA A 230 0.05 -32.48 1.20
C ALA A 230 -0.39 -31.10 1.73
N HIS A 231 -1.37 -31.07 2.63
CA HIS A 231 -1.87 -29.84 3.26
C HIS A 231 -0.78 -29.10 4.03
N MET A 232 0.07 -29.81 4.78
CA MET A 232 1.20 -29.20 5.49
C MET A 232 2.24 -28.58 4.54
N TYR A 233 2.69 -29.30 3.51
CA TYR A 233 3.70 -28.77 2.58
C TYR A 233 3.16 -27.66 1.68
N LEU A 234 1.93 -27.81 1.17
CA LEU A 234 1.28 -26.79 0.35
C LEU A 234 0.93 -25.54 1.19
N GLY A 235 0.49 -25.75 2.44
CA GLY A 235 0.27 -24.69 3.42
C GLY A 235 1.54 -23.89 3.67
N LEU A 236 2.66 -24.56 3.91
CA LEU A 236 3.96 -23.91 4.07
C LEU A 236 4.32 -23.07 2.82
N LEU A 237 4.19 -23.62 1.62
CA LEU A 237 4.49 -22.93 0.37
C LEU A 237 3.64 -21.67 0.20
N VAL A 238 2.32 -21.78 0.43
CA VAL A 238 1.39 -20.65 0.33
C VAL A 238 1.71 -19.58 1.36
N MET A 239 2.04 -19.96 2.61
CA MET A 239 2.44 -19.00 3.65
C MET A 239 3.75 -18.29 3.33
N CYS A 240 4.74 -18.97 2.73
CA CYS A 240 5.95 -18.32 2.24
C CYS A 240 5.63 -17.27 1.16
N GLY A 241 4.68 -17.57 0.27
CA GLY A 241 4.17 -16.61 -0.70
C GLY A 241 3.48 -15.40 -0.06
N PHE A 242 2.71 -15.61 1.01
CA PHE A 242 2.11 -14.51 1.78
C PHE A 242 3.16 -13.63 2.46
N VAL A 243 4.27 -14.18 2.98
CA VAL A 243 5.37 -13.34 3.52
C VAL A 243 5.91 -12.37 2.47
N LEU A 244 6.06 -12.82 1.22
CA LEU A 244 6.48 -11.94 0.10
C LEU A 244 5.44 -10.85 -0.18
N PHE A 245 4.17 -11.25 -0.29
CA PHE A 245 3.06 -10.37 -0.60
C PHE A 245 2.85 -9.33 0.51
N ASP A 246 2.78 -9.77 1.77
CA ASP A 246 2.53 -8.93 2.94
C ASP A 246 3.67 -7.91 3.14
N THR A 247 4.93 -8.35 3.00
CA THR A 247 6.07 -7.43 3.08
C THR A 247 5.99 -6.34 2.01
N GLN A 248 5.66 -6.71 0.77
CA GLN A 248 5.49 -5.72 -0.29
C GLN A 248 4.27 -4.82 -0.09
N LEU A 249 3.18 -5.35 0.46
CA LEU A 249 1.98 -4.58 0.79
C LEU A 249 2.27 -3.54 1.87
N ILE A 250 3.04 -3.90 2.91
CA ILE A 250 3.49 -2.98 3.97
C ILE A 250 4.31 -1.84 3.38
N ILE A 251 5.27 -2.14 2.49
CA ILE A 251 6.10 -1.13 1.81
C ILE A 251 5.21 -0.19 1.00
N GLU A 252 4.26 -0.74 0.24
CA GLU A 252 3.36 0.03 -0.62
C GLU A 252 2.42 0.94 0.20
N LYS A 253 1.81 0.43 1.28
CA LYS A 253 1.01 1.22 2.22
C LYS A 253 1.82 2.39 2.80
N ALA A 254 3.03 2.13 3.26
CA ALA A 254 3.92 3.15 3.81
C ALA A 254 4.27 4.25 2.78
N GLU A 255 4.50 3.87 1.52
CA GLU A 255 4.79 4.83 0.45
C GLU A 255 3.56 5.64 0.01
N MET A 256 2.34 5.11 0.20
CA MET A 256 1.09 5.85 0.03
C MET A 256 0.81 6.81 1.20
N GLY A 257 1.65 6.79 2.25
CA GLY A 257 1.57 7.68 3.39
C GLY A 257 0.75 7.13 4.56
N ASP A 258 0.36 5.86 4.50
CA ASP A 258 -0.23 5.17 5.64
C ASP A 258 0.84 4.91 6.71
N LYS A 259 0.58 5.33 7.94
CA LYS A 259 1.49 5.18 9.07
C LYS A 259 0.99 4.18 10.10
N ASP A 260 -0.19 3.60 9.90
CA ASP A 260 -0.74 2.63 10.83
C ASP A 260 -0.02 1.29 10.69
N TYR A 261 0.83 0.95 11.66
CA TYR A 261 1.60 -0.29 11.67
C TYR A 261 0.93 -1.40 12.47
N ILE A 262 -0.27 -1.13 13.03
CA ILE A 262 -1.05 -2.06 13.85
C ILE A 262 -2.19 -2.71 13.01
N TRP A 263 -2.36 -2.32 11.74
CA TRP A 263 -3.50 -2.74 10.89
C TRP A 263 -3.17 -3.00 9.40
#